data_AF-A0A2U2X4F8-F1
#
_entry.id   AF-A0A2U2X4F8-F1
#
_cell.length_a   1.000
_cell.length_b   1.000
_cell.length_c   1.000
_cell.angle_alpha   90.00
_cell.angle_beta   90.00
_cell.angle_gamma   90.00
#
_symmetry.space_group_name_H-M   'P 1'
#
loop_
_entity.id
_entity.type
_entity.pdbx_description
1 polymer ?
#
loop_
_entity_poly.entity_id
_entity_poly.type
_entity_poly.pdbx_seq_one_letter_code
_entity_poly.pdbx_strand_id
1 'polypeptide(L)'
;MEHRFVGLPKKGQTYLYLKEGGKLKKAKQVLWGDWLYIDPSLNITHKGKNYLAVIWSPKGPDPKTYYILEEHTDEKRPMELIFLDVGQGDGCVLITPERDQNERIMIIDAGKGDNMNTFLESRFKTYRNKFQFDAAILTHPDNDHYLGFESIFANKKIGFNNVYHNGLNERPVKGTWDKVGGHHKNHNGNSYVHELVETKKKLEELYGTKEKIGSFQYPGVMYNALTNDNIKGYKMLSVHKKHSTHKNGRAYMKGFAPINGRGYTIEVLGPVPEENENGELMLRKLSSYGETKNGHSILLRLHYGNFKIFFGGDLNIPAEKFLLQHYANKDKWPKYGSARSEAMIEEAREWFRSDVMKVCHHGSEKVTDEFIRAVDPACFIISSGDEEGHVHPRPDLLGRLGKLGRSNSPVILSTELQRSTREREDQKVIDRLKKNVNKLRSIKEEKLEDHTKSVDADIARLGRTNVSVFGSIYIKTDGERLIAAFKNEADSETKKWFYFEYHLNDEGELILKS
;
A
#
# COMPACT_ATOMS: atom_id res chain seq x y z
N MET A 1 22.91 23.09 4.18
CA MET A 1 22.37 22.17 3.16
C MET A 1 20.87 22.18 3.28
N GLU A 2 20.20 22.28 2.14
CA GLU A 2 18.76 22.47 2.04
C GLU A 2 18.08 21.21 1.52
N HIS A 3 16.78 21.10 1.76
CA HIS A 3 15.98 19.95 1.35
C HIS A 3 14.87 20.39 0.41
N ARG A 4 14.88 19.83 -0.80
CA ARG A 4 13.86 20.04 -1.82
C ARG A 4 13.28 18.69 -2.24
N PHE A 5 12.18 18.74 -2.97
CA PHE A 5 11.62 17.59 -3.66
C PHE A 5 11.69 17.81 -5.16
N VAL A 6 11.76 16.71 -5.92
CA VAL A 6 11.54 16.77 -7.36
C VAL A 6 10.12 17.25 -7.61
N GLY A 7 9.96 18.31 -8.39
CA GLY A 7 8.67 18.82 -8.82
C GLY A 7 8.16 18.13 -10.09
N LEU A 8 6.86 18.27 -10.35
CA LEU A 8 6.21 17.77 -11.57
C LEU A 8 6.08 18.93 -12.58
N PRO A 9 6.91 18.98 -13.64
CA PRO A 9 6.85 20.06 -14.63
C PRO A 9 5.57 19.97 -15.48
N LYS A 10 5.11 21.11 -16.02
CA LYS A 10 3.91 21.15 -16.90
C LYS A 10 4.04 20.26 -18.15
N LYS A 11 5.27 20.13 -18.67
CA LYS A 11 5.61 19.31 -19.84
C LYS A 11 6.94 18.59 -19.62
N GLY A 12 7.00 17.33 -20.03
CA GLY A 12 8.20 16.51 -20.02
C GLY A 12 8.51 15.84 -18.69
N GLN A 13 9.68 15.22 -18.60
CA GLN A 13 10.16 14.51 -17.42
C GLN A 13 11.28 15.29 -16.72
N THR A 14 11.47 15.02 -15.43
CA THR A 14 12.54 15.65 -14.63
C THR A 14 13.80 14.79 -14.63
N TYR A 15 14.95 15.45 -14.76
CA TYR A 15 16.25 14.81 -14.80
C TYR A 15 17.25 15.50 -13.86
N LEU A 16 18.17 14.69 -13.35
CA LEU A 16 19.44 15.12 -12.81
C LEU A 16 20.49 15.14 -13.92
N TYR A 17 21.37 16.13 -13.89
CA TYR A 17 22.37 16.40 -14.90
C TYR A 17 23.79 16.31 -14.32
N LEU A 18 24.74 15.85 -15.13
CA LEU A 18 26.16 15.95 -14.83
C LEU A 18 26.78 17.10 -15.65
N LYS A 19 27.74 17.80 -15.04
CA LYS A 19 28.52 18.84 -15.70
C LYS A 19 29.81 18.23 -16.25
N GLU A 20 29.91 18.11 -17.57
CA GLU A 20 31.06 17.55 -18.28
C GLU A 20 31.47 18.48 -19.43
N GLY A 21 32.73 18.90 -19.46
CA GLY A 21 33.26 19.75 -20.55
C GLY A 21 32.45 21.05 -20.76
N GLY A 22 31.99 21.68 -19.67
CA GLY A 22 31.18 22.91 -19.71
C GLY A 22 29.71 22.72 -20.13
N LYS A 23 29.26 21.48 -20.39
CA LYS A 23 27.88 21.15 -20.78
C LYS A 23 27.17 20.39 -19.66
N LEU A 24 25.85 20.55 -19.58
CA LEU A 24 24.98 19.72 -18.76
C LEU A 24 24.40 18.57 -19.58
N LYS A 25 24.71 17.33 -19.18
CA LYS A 25 24.19 16.11 -19.80
C LYS A 25 23.20 15.41 -18.87
N LYS A 26 22.09 14.92 -19.40
CA LYS A 26 21.13 14.10 -18.62
C LYS A 26 21.85 12.87 -18.08
N ALA A 27 21.75 12.65 -16.78
CA ALA A 27 22.40 11.53 -16.11
C ALA A 27 21.39 10.57 -15.50
N LYS A 28 20.35 11.10 -14.83
CA LYS A 28 19.32 10.28 -14.15
C LYS A 28 17.94 10.88 -14.33
N GLN A 29 16.93 10.05 -14.59
CA GLN A 29 15.52 10.42 -14.47
C GLN A 29 15.10 10.23 -13.01
N VAL A 30 14.38 11.22 -12.48
CA VAL A 30 13.84 11.22 -11.12
C VAL A 30 12.32 11.36 -11.16
N LEU A 31 11.64 10.87 -10.13
CA LEU A 31 10.18 10.88 -10.05
C LEU A 31 9.69 12.01 -9.14
N TRP A 32 8.49 12.52 -9.41
CA TRP A 32 7.84 13.55 -8.59
C TRP A 32 7.85 13.17 -7.10
N GLY A 33 8.23 14.11 -6.24
CA GLY A 33 8.32 13.88 -4.80
C GLY A 33 9.57 13.16 -4.32
N ASP A 34 10.51 12.78 -5.20
CA ASP A 34 11.81 12.24 -4.76
C ASP A 34 12.55 13.29 -3.93
N TRP A 35 13.11 12.86 -2.79
CA TRP A 35 13.84 13.73 -1.88
C TRP A 35 15.20 14.14 -2.46
N LEU A 36 15.52 15.42 -2.39
CA LEU A 36 16.77 16.00 -2.88
C LEU A 36 17.55 16.66 -1.75
N TYR A 37 18.85 16.37 -1.70
CA TYR A 37 19.78 16.99 -0.76
C TYR A 37 20.57 18.07 -1.49
N ILE A 38 20.31 19.33 -1.18
CA ILE A 38 20.83 20.48 -1.91
C ILE A 38 22.02 21.10 -1.17
N ASP A 39 23.08 21.39 -1.91
CA ASP A 39 24.19 22.24 -1.48
C ASP A 39 24.16 23.57 -2.24
N PRO A 40 23.58 24.64 -1.64
CA PRO A 40 23.46 25.93 -2.32
C PRO A 40 24.79 26.54 -2.74
N SER A 41 25.90 26.20 -2.07
CA SER A 41 27.23 26.74 -2.39
C SER A 41 27.76 26.25 -3.75
N LEU A 42 27.20 25.16 -4.27
CA LEU A 42 27.57 24.55 -5.54
C LEU A 42 26.54 24.82 -6.65
N ASN A 43 25.49 25.60 -6.39
CA ASN A 43 24.50 25.97 -7.40
C ASN A 43 25.16 26.69 -8.58
N ILE A 44 24.60 26.51 -9.78
CA ILE A 44 25.13 27.12 -10.99
C ILE A 44 24.03 27.76 -11.82
N THR A 45 24.39 28.80 -12.56
CA THR A 45 23.59 29.29 -13.68
C THR A 45 24.17 28.73 -14.98
N HIS A 46 23.32 28.10 -15.79
CA HIS A 46 23.71 27.58 -17.11
C HIS A 46 22.67 28.00 -18.14
N LYS A 47 23.12 28.72 -19.18
CA LYS A 47 22.26 29.23 -20.27
C LYS A 47 21.04 30.03 -19.75
N GLY A 48 21.26 30.91 -18.79
CA GLY A 48 20.22 31.77 -18.22
C GLY A 48 19.22 31.07 -17.28
N LYS A 49 19.45 29.80 -16.94
CA LYS A 49 18.63 29.04 -16.01
C LYS A 49 19.43 28.64 -14.77
N ASN A 50 18.78 28.65 -13.61
CA ASN A 50 19.37 28.23 -12.34
C ASN A 50 19.25 26.73 -12.14
N TYR A 51 20.35 26.12 -11.70
CA TYR A 51 20.40 24.71 -11.34
C TYR A 51 20.87 24.56 -9.90
N LEU A 52 20.11 23.78 -9.14
CA LEU A 52 20.44 23.41 -7.78
C LEU A 52 21.39 22.20 -7.79
N ALA A 53 22.44 22.26 -6.98
CA ALA A 53 23.38 21.14 -6.82
C ALA A 53 22.82 20.10 -5.86
N VAL A 54 22.56 18.90 -6.37
CA VAL A 54 22.04 17.74 -5.63
C VAL A 54 23.22 16.83 -5.25
N ILE A 55 23.49 16.68 -3.96
CA ILE A 55 24.48 15.69 -3.49
C ILE A 55 23.79 14.34 -3.36
N TRP A 56 24.17 13.43 -4.24
CA TRP A 56 23.69 12.07 -4.28
C TRP A 56 24.53 11.20 -3.35
N SER A 57 23.86 10.37 -2.55
CA SER A 57 24.52 9.47 -1.58
C SER A 57 25.53 10.21 -0.68
N PRO A 58 25.13 11.30 0.01
CA PRO A 58 26.06 12.16 0.75
C PRO A 58 26.81 11.45 1.88
N LYS A 59 26.28 10.31 2.37
CA LYS A 59 26.89 9.46 3.39
C LYS A 59 27.37 8.11 2.85
N GLY A 60 27.29 7.92 1.53
CA GLY A 60 27.71 6.68 0.88
C GLY A 60 29.19 6.70 0.51
N PRO A 61 29.71 5.59 -0.03
CA PRO A 61 31.13 5.45 -0.38
C PRO A 61 31.54 6.29 -1.60
N ASP A 62 30.59 6.76 -2.40
CA ASP A 62 30.83 7.55 -3.63
C ASP A 62 29.80 8.70 -3.74
N PRO A 63 29.95 9.78 -2.94
CA PRO A 63 29.09 10.95 -3.06
C PRO A 63 29.28 11.62 -4.41
N LYS A 64 28.19 11.93 -5.10
CA LYS A 64 28.22 12.59 -6.42
C LYS A 64 27.36 13.83 -6.46
N THR A 65 27.89 14.90 -7.05
CA THR A 65 27.11 16.12 -7.30
C THR A 65 26.45 16.05 -8.67
N TYR A 66 25.13 16.03 -8.68
CA TYR A 66 24.31 16.27 -9.85
C TYR A 66 23.71 17.67 -9.81
N TYR A 67 23.08 18.09 -10.90
CA TYR A 67 22.38 19.36 -11.02
C TYR A 67 20.95 19.12 -11.43
N ILE A 68 20.00 19.81 -10.82
CA ILE A 68 18.58 19.80 -11.22
C ILE A 68 18.14 21.22 -11.50
N LEU A 69 17.26 21.39 -12.48
CA LEU A 69 16.72 22.69 -12.81
C LEU A 69 15.83 23.20 -11.65
N GLU A 70 16.05 24.41 -11.17
CA GLU A 70 15.39 24.94 -9.96
C GLU A 70 13.85 24.93 -10.08
N GLU A 71 13.31 25.32 -11.25
CA GLU A 71 11.88 25.28 -11.57
C GLU A 71 11.28 23.86 -11.62
N HIS A 72 12.10 22.82 -11.61
CA HIS A 72 11.67 21.41 -11.52
C HIS A 72 11.82 20.86 -10.09
N THR A 73 11.85 21.74 -9.09
CA THR A 73 11.87 21.37 -7.68
C THR A 73 10.73 22.04 -6.93
N ASP A 74 10.25 21.37 -5.89
CA ASP A 74 9.21 21.86 -4.99
C ASP A 74 9.70 21.82 -3.54
N GLU A 75 9.12 22.67 -2.70
CA GLU A 75 9.37 22.65 -1.24
C GLU A 75 8.47 21.65 -0.51
N LYS A 76 7.32 21.36 -1.12
CA LYS A 76 6.29 20.45 -0.60
C LYS A 76 6.39 19.12 -1.31
N ARG A 77 6.20 18.07 -0.53
CA ARG A 77 6.11 16.70 -1.04
C ARG A 77 4.67 16.40 -1.45
N PRO A 78 4.44 15.64 -2.53
CA PRO A 78 3.13 15.04 -2.72
C PRO A 78 2.85 13.98 -1.65
N MET A 79 1.56 13.71 -1.41
CA MET A 79 1.14 12.47 -0.79
C MET A 79 1.58 11.31 -1.68
N GLU A 80 2.07 10.23 -1.08
CA GLU A 80 2.62 9.08 -1.82
C GLU A 80 2.02 7.79 -1.27
N LEU A 81 1.45 6.99 -2.16
CA LEU A 81 1.05 5.61 -1.89
C LEU A 81 1.92 4.70 -2.73
N ILE A 82 2.50 3.69 -2.10
CA ILE A 82 3.40 2.74 -2.74
C ILE A 82 2.79 1.35 -2.56
N PHE A 83 2.15 0.86 -3.62
CA PHE A 83 1.67 -0.51 -3.68
C PHE A 83 2.84 -1.40 -4.08
N LEU A 84 3.18 -2.35 -3.21
CA LEU A 84 4.35 -3.20 -3.38
C LEU A 84 3.94 -4.55 -3.98
N ASP A 85 4.81 -5.11 -4.81
CA ASP A 85 4.80 -6.54 -5.10
C ASP A 85 5.25 -7.28 -3.84
N VAL A 86 4.28 -7.73 -3.05
CA VAL A 86 4.50 -8.52 -1.84
C VAL A 86 4.40 -10.03 -2.08
N GLY A 87 4.45 -10.45 -3.35
CA GLY A 87 4.03 -11.78 -3.77
C GLY A 87 2.50 -11.86 -3.78
N GLN A 88 1.96 -12.99 -3.35
CA GLN A 88 0.52 -13.13 -3.13
C GLN A 88 0.09 -12.26 -1.95
N GLY A 89 -0.95 -11.44 -2.16
CA GLY A 89 -1.50 -10.58 -1.13
C GLY A 89 -1.54 -9.09 -1.45
N ASP A 90 -1.79 -8.30 -0.41
CA ASP A 90 -1.82 -6.84 -0.46
C ASP A 90 -0.71 -6.22 0.40
N GLY A 91 -0.13 -5.12 -0.08
CA GLY A 91 0.82 -4.34 0.69
C GLY A 91 0.96 -2.92 0.15
N CYS A 92 0.65 -1.93 0.98
CA CYS A 92 0.74 -0.52 0.62
C CYS A 92 1.41 0.29 1.72
N VAL A 93 2.36 1.15 1.34
CA VAL A 93 2.90 2.20 2.22
C VAL A 93 2.26 3.54 1.84
N LEU A 94 1.50 4.14 2.76
CA LEU A 94 0.97 5.49 2.63
C LEU A 94 1.88 6.45 3.38
N ILE A 95 2.29 7.52 2.71
CA ILE A 95 3.04 8.60 3.32
C ILE A 95 2.37 9.93 3.01
N THR A 96 2.12 10.70 4.07
CA THR A 96 1.39 11.96 3.98
C THR A 96 2.28 13.13 3.55
N PRO A 97 1.72 14.27 3.09
CA PRO A 97 2.48 15.43 2.60
C PRO A 97 3.30 16.16 3.68
N GLU A 98 2.94 15.99 4.96
CA GLU A 98 3.67 16.60 6.07
C GLU A 98 5.13 16.10 6.15
N ARG A 99 5.97 16.89 6.82
CA ARG A 99 7.42 16.63 6.96
C ARG A 99 7.84 16.53 8.42
N ASP A 100 9.04 15.98 8.60
CA ASP A 100 9.77 15.95 9.86
C ASP A 100 8.91 15.31 10.97
N GLN A 101 8.83 15.90 12.17
CA GLN A 101 8.05 15.31 13.26
C GLN A 101 6.53 15.20 13.01
N ASN A 102 6.02 15.83 11.95
CA ASN A 102 4.60 15.80 11.59
C ASN A 102 4.29 14.80 10.48
N GLU A 103 5.31 14.20 9.85
CA GLU A 103 5.14 13.17 8.82
C GLU A 103 4.41 11.97 9.41
N ARG A 104 3.45 11.42 8.66
CA ARG A 104 2.77 10.19 9.02
C ARG A 104 3.01 9.17 7.92
N ILE A 105 3.57 8.04 8.32
CA ILE A 105 3.74 6.88 7.45
C ILE A 105 2.91 5.74 8.02
N MET A 106 2.11 5.13 7.16
CA MET A 106 1.25 4.01 7.49
C MET A 106 1.52 2.84 6.56
N ILE A 107 1.31 1.64 7.09
CA ILE A 107 1.38 0.40 6.34
C ILE A 107 -0.02 -0.21 6.33
N ILE A 108 -0.55 -0.49 5.15
CA ILE A 108 -1.85 -1.15 4.93
C ILE A 108 -1.55 -2.50 4.31
N ASP A 109 -1.72 -3.55 5.12
CA ASP A 109 -1.29 -4.92 4.82
C ASP A 109 0.22 -5.04 4.50
N ALA A 110 0.76 -6.26 4.54
CA ALA A 110 2.19 -6.53 4.41
C ALA A 110 2.50 -7.75 3.55
N GLY A 111 1.52 -8.32 2.85
CA GLY A 111 1.69 -9.56 2.11
C GLY A 111 1.88 -10.78 3.00
N LYS A 112 2.21 -11.89 2.35
CA LYS A 112 2.56 -13.15 3.01
C LYS A 112 4.03 -13.24 3.43
N GLY A 113 4.93 -12.73 2.58
CA GLY A 113 6.37 -12.87 2.70
C GLY A 113 7.08 -11.67 3.33
N ASP A 114 8.42 -11.63 3.23
CA ASP A 114 9.25 -10.58 3.84
C ASP A 114 9.42 -9.33 2.95
N ASN A 115 8.65 -9.25 1.85
CA ASN A 115 8.84 -8.22 0.83
C ASN A 115 8.63 -6.81 1.36
N MET A 116 7.56 -6.61 2.14
CA MET A 116 7.28 -5.35 2.81
C MET A 116 8.44 -4.96 3.75
N ASN A 117 8.87 -5.88 4.62
CA ASN A 117 9.99 -5.62 5.54
C ASN A 117 11.27 -5.23 4.79
N THR A 118 11.63 -5.96 3.74
CA THR A 118 12.79 -5.64 2.89
C THR A 118 12.69 -4.26 2.26
N PHE A 119 11.50 -3.87 1.80
CA PHE A 119 11.25 -2.53 1.28
C PHE A 119 11.41 -1.46 2.36
N LEU A 120 10.78 -1.63 3.53
CA LEU A 120 10.85 -0.69 4.64
C LEU A 120 12.28 -0.49 5.11
N GLU A 121 13.02 -1.59 5.29
CA GLU A 121 14.43 -1.54 5.59
C GLU A 121 15.17 -0.73 4.52
N SER A 122 15.01 -1.05 3.24
CA SER A 122 15.74 -0.36 2.17
C SER A 122 15.41 1.13 2.05
N ARG A 123 14.12 1.49 2.14
CA ARG A 123 13.62 2.86 1.95
C ARG A 123 13.92 3.75 3.14
N PHE A 124 13.80 3.21 4.36
CA PHE A 124 13.94 3.97 5.60
C PHE A 124 15.29 3.75 6.31
N LYS A 125 16.20 2.89 5.78
CA LYS A 125 17.56 2.61 6.33
C LYS A 125 18.50 3.81 6.44
N THR A 126 18.11 5.02 6.01
CA THR A 126 18.95 6.22 6.14
C THR A 126 18.68 7.05 7.40
N TYR A 127 17.77 6.62 8.30
CA TYR A 127 17.53 7.27 9.60
C TYR A 127 17.59 6.30 10.81
N ARG A 128 18.68 6.49 11.58
CA ARG A 128 18.92 6.30 13.03
C ARG A 128 18.04 5.33 13.83
N ASN A 129 18.65 4.26 14.36
CA ASN A 129 18.37 3.52 15.61
C ASN A 129 16.93 3.03 15.94
N LYS A 130 15.86 3.78 15.64
CA LYS A 130 14.45 3.40 15.73
C LYS A 130 13.61 4.27 14.78
N PHE A 131 12.64 3.68 14.07
CA PHE A 131 11.66 4.37 13.24
C PHE A 131 10.24 4.14 13.78
N GLN A 132 9.43 5.20 13.86
CA GLN A 132 8.08 5.15 14.39
C GLN A 132 7.06 5.47 13.29
N PHE A 133 6.31 4.47 12.85
CA PHE A 133 5.18 4.62 11.94
C PHE A 133 3.93 5.11 12.69
N ASP A 134 3.01 5.78 12.00
CA ASP A 134 1.75 6.22 12.60
C ASP A 134 0.77 5.05 12.76
N ALA A 135 0.70 4.16 11.77
CA ALA A 135 -0.19 3.01 11.82
C ALA A 135 0.30 1.79 11.04
N ALA A 136 0.03 0.60 11.58
CA ALA A 136 -0.10 -0.63 10.81
C ALA A 136 -1.59 -0.97 10.75
N ILE A 137 -2.10 -1.29 9.57
CA ILE A 137 -3.52 -1.60 9.34
C ILE A 137 -3.56 -2.99 8.72
N LEU A 138 -4.06 -3.95 9.49
CA LEU A 138 -4.32 -5.33 9.04
C LEU A 138 -5.79 -5.38 8.63
N THR A 139 -6.07 -5.43 7.33
CA THR A 139 -7.44 -5.29 6.83
C THR A 139 -8.32 -6.45 7.28
N HIS A 140 -7.80 -7.66 7.28
CA HIS A 140 -8.46 -8.88 7.75
C HIS A 140 -7.44 -10.00 8.03
N PRO A 141 -7.80 -11.10 8.72
CA PRO A 141 -6.84 -12.10 9.18
C PRO A 141 -6.55 -13.20 8.13
N ASP A 142 -6.26 -12.84 6.89
CA ASP A 142 -5.71 -13.76 5.88
C ASP A 142 -4.20 -13.58 5.73
N ASN A 143 -3.48 -14.69 5.55
CA ASN A 143 -2.03 -14.73 5.77
C ASN A 143 -1.26 -13.87 4.75
N ASP A 144 -1.83 -13.68 3.59
CA ASP A 144 -1.38 -12.83 2.50
C ASP A 144 -1.68 -11.34 2.71
N HIS A 145 -2.36 -10.99 3.80
CA HIS A 145 -2.48 -9.62 4.25
C HIS A 145 -1.61 -9.34 5.45
N TYR A 146 -1.60 -10.25 6.44
CA TYR A 146 -0.98 -9.96 7.73
C TYR A 146 0.41 -10.59 7.95
N LEU A 147 0.77 -11.69 7.27
CA LEU A 147 1.90 -12.52 7.71
C LEU A 147 3.24 -11.80 7.55
N GLY A 148 3.38 -10.93 6.54
CA GLY A 148 4.56 -10.08 6.38
C GLY A 148 4.80 -9.13 7.56
N PHE A 149 3.79 -8.88 8.42
CA PHE A 149 4.01 -8.15 9.67
C PHE A 149 4.76 -8.97 10.72
N GLU A 150 4.93 -10.29 10.56
CA GLU A 150 5.64 -11.13 11.54
C GLU A 150 7.06 -10.61 11.81
N SER A 151 7.83 -10.41 10.74
CA SER A 151 9.21 -9.89 10.81
C SER A 151 9.24 -8.41 11.20
N ILE A 152 8.29 -7.62 10.69
CA ILE A 152 8.16 -6.19 10.98
C ILE A 152 7.90 -5.96 12.47
N PHE A 153 6.98 -6.72 13.08
CA PHE A 153 6.65 -6.61 14.50
C PHE A 153 7.71 -7.22 15.42
N ALA A 154 8.42 -8.27 14.97
CA ALA A 154 9.62 -8.75 15.67
C ALA A 154 10.76 -7.70 15.66
N ASN A 155 10.75 -6.83 14.66
CA ASN A 155 11.52 -5.61 14.45
C ASN A 155 11.65 -4.63 15.64
N LYS A 156 12.54 -4.80 16.63
CA LYS A 156 12.65 -3.84 17.77
C LYS A 156 13.16 -2.42 17.42
N LYS A 157 13.57 -2.20 16.17
CA LYS A 157 13.87 -0.86 15.63
C LYS A 157 12.66 -0.24 14.91
N ILE A 158 11.60 -1.00 14.71
CA ILE A 158 10.35 -0.55 14.09
C ILE A 158 9.28 -0.44 15.18
N GLY A 159 8.58 0.69 15.20
CA GLY A 159 7.46 0.94 16.10
C GLY A 159 6.24 1.50 15.37
N PHE A 160 5.08 1.39 16.00
CA PHE A 160 3.80 1.89 15.49
C PHE A 160 3.03 2.62 16.58
N ASN A 161 2.47 3.79 16.28
CA ASN A 161 1.58 4.47 17.23
C ASN A 161 0.30 3.66 17.43
N ASN A 162 -0.22 3.04 16.36
CA ASN A 162 -1.39 2.19 16.40
C ASN A 162 -1.25 0.97 15.48
N VAL A 163 -1.75 -0.17 15.92
CA VAL A 163 -2.06 -1.34 15.09
C VAL A 163 -3.58 -1.44 15.02
N TYR A 164 -4.12 -1.40 13.79
CA TYR A 164 -5.54 -1.52 13.50
C TYR A 164 -5.87 -2.90 12.93
N HIS A 165 -7.00 -3.47 13.35
CA HIS A 165 -7.57 -4.71 12.81
C HIS A 165 -9.10 -4.61 12.69
N ASN A 166 -9.73 -5.48 11.90
CA ASN A 166 -11.19 -5.48 11.69
C ASN A 166 -12.00 -6.12 12.84
N GLY A 167 -11.35 -6.66 13.87
CA GLY A 167 -12.00 -7.27 15.04
C GLY A 167 -12.14 -8.79 14.93
N LEU A 168 -12.02 -9.37 13.73
CA LEU A 168 -11.97 -10.82 13.50
C LEU A 168 -10.52 -11.32 13.70
N ASN A 169 -10.06 -11.40 14.94
CA ASN A 169 -8.71 -11.87 15.22
C ASN A 169 -8.69 -13.40 15.34
N GLU A 170 -7.81 -14.08 14.62
CA GLU A 170 -7.73 -15.55 14.63
C GLU A 170 -7.20 -16.08 15.98
N ARG A 171 -7.97 -16.97 16.60
CA ARG A 171 -7.70 -17.58 17.91
C ARG A 171 -6.89 -18.86 17.75
N PRO A 172 -6.10 -19.26 18.78
CA PRO A 172 -5.25 -20.44 18.75
C PRO A 172 -6.05 -21.75 18.94
N VAL A 173 -7.08 -21.94 18.10
CA VAL A 173 -7.98 -23.09 18.11
C VAL A 173 -8.06 -23.70 16.71
N LYS A 174 -8.36 -25.00 16.66
CA LYS A 174 -8.67 -25.69 15.40
C LYS A 174 -10.11 -25.36 14.96
N GLY A 175 -10.41 -25.55 13.68
CA GLY A 175 -11.75 -25.30 13.12
C GLY A 175 -11.82 -24.05 12.26
N THR A 176 -13.05 -23.58 12.00
CA THR A 176 -13.34 -22.40 11.17
C THR A 176 -13.86 -21.25 12.02
N TRP A 177 -15.15 -21.25 12.37
CA TRP A 177 -15.80 -20.13 13.06
C TRP A 177 -15.24 -19.84 14.46
N ASP A 178 -14.85 -20.87 15.22
CA ASP A 178 -14.27 -20.67 16.55
C ASP A 178 -12.95 -19.88 16.50
N LYS A 179 -12.25 -19.90 15.36
CA LYS A 179 -11.05 -19.08 15.17
C LYS A 179 -11.37 -17.60 15.23
N VAL A 180 -12.55 -17.16 14.79
CA VAL A 180 -12.89 -15.73 14.72
C VAL A 180 -13.90 -15.30 15.78
N GLY A 181 -14.07 -16.11 16.83
CA GLY A 181 -14.97 -15.81 17.96
C GLY A 181 -16.29 -16.58 17.97
N GLY A 182 -16.52 -17.47 17.01
CA GLY A 182 -17.75 -18.24 16.90
C GLY A 182 -18.84 -17.53 16.09
N HIS A 183 -19.96 -18.21 15.84
CA HIS A 183 -21.11 -17.59 15.20
C HIS A 183 -22.42 -18.12 15.78
N HIS A 184 -23.45 -17.27 15.82
CA HIS A 184 -24.80 -17.66 16.22
C HIS A 184 -25.85 -17.04 15.30
N LYS A 185 -27.08 -17.55 15.36
CA LYS A 185 -28.22 -17.06 14.58
C LYS A 185 -29.17 -16.31 15.52
N ASN A 186 -29.60 -15.11 15.14
CA ASN A 186 -30.57 -14.34 15.91
C ASN A 186 -32.02 -14.81 15.61
N HIS A 187 -32.98 -14.27 16.35
CA HIS A 187 -34.41 -14.59 16.21
C HIS A 187 -34.99 -14.24 14.84
N ASN A 188 -34.45 -13.23 14.15
CA ASN A 188 -34.83 -12.83 12.79
C ASN A 188 -34.17 -13.68 11.69
N GLY A 189 -33.37 -14.68 12.08
CA GLY A 189 -32.73 -15.62 11.18
C GLY A 189 -31.43 -15.15 10.54
N ASN A 190 -30.92 -13.97 10.91
CA ASN A 190 -29.59 -13.52 10.51
C ASN A 190 -28.53 -14.20 11.37
N SER A 191 -27.40 -14.58 10.76
CA SER A 191 -26.25 -15.13 11.49
C SER A 191 -25.17 -14.08 11.67
N TYR A 192 -24.47 -14.14 12.81
CA TYR A 192 -23.44 -13.19 13.20
C TYR A 192 -22.23 -13.89 13.79
N VAL A 193 -21.05 -13.38 13.45
CA VAL A 193 -19.80 -13.62 14.16
C VAL A 193 -19.77 -12.71 15.38
N HIS A 194 -19.45 -13.28 16.54
CA HIS A 194 -19.47 -12.60 17.83
C HIS A 194 -18.09 -12.62 18.50
N GLU A 195 -18.01 -12.08 19.71
CA GLU A 195 -16.75 -11.91 20.46
C GLU A 195 -15.64 -11.22 19.65
N LEU A 196 -16.01 -10.10 19.02
CA LEU A 196 -15.05 -9.24 18.33
C LEU A 196 -13.97 -8.77 19.31
N VAL A 197 -12.74 -8.71 18.83
CA VAL A 197 -11.64 -8.15 19.61
C VAL A 197 -11.67 -6.64 19.44
N GLU A 198 -12.15 -5.90 20.43
CA GLU A 198 -12.24 -4.43 20.38
C GLU A 198 -11.07 -3.73 21.10
N THR A 199 -10.43 -4.40 22.07
CA THR A 199 -9.51 -3.77 23.03
C THR A 199 -8.16 -4.47 23.14
N LYS A 200 -7.12 -3.73 23.52
CA LYS A 200 -5.80 -4.27 23.85
C LYS A 200 -5.86 -5.37 24.91
N LYS A 201 -6.68 -5.19 25.95
CA LYS A 201 -6.86 -6.19 27.02
C LYS A 201 -7.27 -7.55 26.45
N LYS A 202 -8.21 -7.56 25.49
CA LYS A 202 -8.65 -8.80 24.85
C LYS A 202 -7.55 -9.45 24.00
N LEU A 203 -6.71 -8.64 23.33
CA LEU A 203 -5.51 -9.15 22.64
C LEU A 203 -4.51 -9.78 23.62
N GLU A 204 -4.23 -9.13 24.76
CA GLU A 204 -3.34 -9.67 25.80
C GLU A 204 -3.90 -10.97 26.41
N GLU A 205 -5.21 -11.06 26.57
CA GLU A 205 -5.89 -12.29 27.00
C GLU A 205 -5.66 -13.44 26.02
N LEU A 206 -5.75 -13.18 24.71
CA LEU A 206 -5.60 -14.18 23.65
C LEU A 206 -4.14 -14.53 23.35
N TYR A 207 -3.25 -13.54 23.35
CA TYR A 207 -1.90 -13.64 22.76
C TYR A 207 -0.77 -13.19 23.69
N GLY A 208 -1.03 -12.97 24.99
CA GLY A 208 -0.03 -12.40 25.90
C GLY A 208 1.15 -13.31 26.26
N THR A 209 1.10 -14.61 25.95
CA THR A 209 2.19 -15.56 26.26
C THR A 209 2.41 -16.57 25.13
N LYS A 210 3.60 -17.19 25.08
CA LYS A 210 3.95 -18.18 24.05
C LYS A 210 3.08 -19.45 24.14
N GLU A 211 2.70 -19.84 25.35
CA GLU A 211 1.84 -21.01 25.59
C GLU A 211 0.45 -20.78 25.02
N LYS A 212 -0.07 -19.55 25.11
CA LYS A 212 -1.39 -19.19 24.58
C LYS A 212 -1.43 -19.23 23.05
N ILE A 213 -0.39 -18.76 22.37
CA ILE A 213 -0.38 -18.69 20.91
C ILE A 213 -0.16 -20.03 20.21
N GLY A 214 0.49 -21.00 20.87
CA GLY A 214 0.85 -22.29 20.28
C GLY A 214 1.66 -22.14 18.98
N SER A 215 1.34 -22.96 17.98
CA SER A 215 1.98 -22.92 16.65
C SER A 215 1.15 -22.20 15.58
N PHE A 216 0.21 -21.34 15.99
CA PHE A 216 -0.70 -20.65 15.07
C PHE A 216 -0.08 -19.34 14.57
N GLN A 217 -0.14 -19.10 13.25
CA GLN A 217 0.53 -17.98 12.60
C GLN A 217 0.00 -16.62 13.05
N TYR A 218 -1.31 -16.36 12.92
CA TYR A 218 -1.90 -15.07 13.30
C TYR A 218 -1.68 -14.73 14.79
N PRO A 219 -1.94 -15.65 15.75
CA PRO A 219 -1.54 -15.45 17.15
C PRO A 219 -0.05 -15.11 17.33
N GLY A 220 0.85 -15.77 16.60
CA GLY A 220 2.28 -15.46 16.63
C GLY A 220 2.62 -14.04 16.18
N VAL A 221 2.02 -13.57 15.09
CA VAL A 221 2.19 -12.19 14.60
C VAL A 221 1.70 -11.19 15.64
N MET A 222 0.53 -11.42 16.23
CA MET A 222 -0.02 -10.51 17.25
C MET A 222 0.76 -10.56 18.57
N TYR A 223 1.34 -11.70 18.94
CA TYR A 223 2.29 -11.80 20.06
C TYR A 223 3.56 -10.97 19.81
N ASN A 224 4.13 -11.04 18.60
CA ASN A 224 5.27 -10.18 18.24
C ASN A 224 4.88 -8.70 18.33
N ALA A 225 3.66 -8.36 17.92
CA ALA A 225 3.13 -7.01 18.06
C ALA A 225 3.05 -6.59 19.53
N LEU A 226 2.43 -7.39 20.40
CA LEU A 226 2.22 -7.10 21.83
C LEU A 226 3.51 -7.01 22.64
N THR A 227 4.53 -7.79 22.26
CA THR A 227 5.82 -7.84 22.96
C THR A 227 6.83 -6.84 22.40
N ASN A 228 6.47 -6.02 21.40
CA ASN A 228 7.30 -4.94 20.90
C ASN A 228 6.96 -3.63 21.60
N ASP A 229 7.83 -3.20 22.52
CA ASP A 229 7.64 -1.98 23.32
C ASP A 229 7.53 -0.70 22.48
N ASN A 230 7.90 -0.71 21.20
CA ASN A 230 7.73 0.45 20.31
C ASN A 230 6.34 0.50 19.65
N ILE A 231 5.50 -0.52 19.85
CA ILE A 231 4.10 -0.53 19.40
C ILE A 231 3.22 -0.07 20.57
N LYS A 232 2.47 1.03 20.36
CA LYS A 232 1.84 1.77 21.46
C LYS A 232 0.36 1.46 21.63
N GLY A 233 -0.38 1.38 20.53
CA GLY A 233 -1.83 1.23 20.52
C GLY A 233 -2.29 0.03 19.71
N TYR A 234 -3.39 -0.58 20.14
CA TYR A 234 -4.08 -1.66 19.42
C TYR A 234 -5.56 -1.36 19.44
N LYS A 235 -6.19 -1.33 18.26
CA LYS A 235 -7.56 -0.83 18.11
C LYS A 235 -8.28 -1.62 17.03
N MET A 236 -9.52 -2.01 17.32
CA MET A 236 -10.44 -2.29 16.23
C MET A 236 -10.71 -1.00 15.44
N LEU A 237 -10.71 -1.09 14.12
CA LEU A 237 -11.16 -0.03 13.23
C LEU A 237 -12.44 -0.49 12.53
N SER A 238 -13.49 0.33 12.59
CA SER A 238 -14.76 0.08 11.93
C SER A 238 -15.56 1.37 11.80
N VAL A 239 -16.72 1.33 11.13
CA VAL A 239 -17.62 2.49 11.00
C VAL A 239 -18.30 2.86 12.32
N HIS A 240 -18.13 2.08 13.39
CA HIS A 240 -18.80 2.32 14.66
C HIS A 240 -18.14 3.43 15.48
N LYS A 241 -18.94 4.21 16.22
CA LYS A 241 -18.48 5.36 17.03
C LYS A 241 -17.46 5.02 18.11
N LYS A 242 -17.39 3.76 18.56
CA LYS A 242 -16.35 3.28 19.48
C LYS A 242 -14.97 3.28 18.80
N HIS A 243 -14.92 3.02 17.50
CA HIS A 243 -13.72 2.72 16.73
C HIS A 243 -13.26 3.88 15.83
N SER A 244 -14.15 4.78 15.46
CA SER A 244 -13.88 5.91 14.55
C SER A 244 -14.30 7.25 15.14
N THR A 245 -13.90 8.35 14.47
CA THR A 245 -14.41 9.70 14.73
C THR A 245 -15.55 9.99 13.76
N HIS A 246 -16.74 10.30 14.27
CA HIS A 246 -17.89 10.64 13.43
C HIS A 246 -17.99 12.14 13.18
N LYS A 247 -18.19 12.54 11.92
CA LYS A 247 -18.47 13.92 11.53
C LYS A 247 -19.35 13.94 10.30
N ASN A 248 -20.41 14.76 10.32
CA ASN A 248 -21.34 14.93 9.19
C ASN A 248 -21.87 13.59 8.64
N GLY A 249 -22.24 12.66 9.54
CA GLY A 249 -22.76 11.34 9.17
C GLY A 249 -21.71 10.33 8.68
N ARG A 250 -20.44 10.70 8.59
CA ARG A 250 -19.34 9.83 8.12
C ARG A 250 -18.41 9.41 9.26
N ALA A 251 -17.81 8.24 9.12
CA ALA A 251 -16.85 7.67 10.06
C ALA A 251 -15.42 7.86 9.54
N TYR A 252 -14.52 8.36 10.38
CA TYR A 252 -13.13 8.61 10.01
C TYR A 252 -12.16 7.90 10.94
N MET A 253 -10.99 7.53 10.44
CA MET A 253 -9.90 7.07 11.30
C MET A 253 -9.58 8.18 12.31
N LYS A 254 -9.37 7.82 13.59
CA LYS A 254 -9.16 8.82 14.66
C LYS A 254 -7.95 9.70 14.33
N GLY A 255 -8.17 11.01 14.27
CA GLY A 255 -7.15 12.00 13.85
C GLY A 255 -7.16 12.37 12.36
N PHE A 256 -8.09 11.79 11.57
CA PHE A 256 -8.21 11.99 10.11
C PHE A 256 -9.59 12.47 9.66
N ALA A 257 -10.43 12.93 10.59
CA ALA A 257 -11.67 13.63 10.27
C ALA A 257 -11.36 15.05 9.71
N PRO A 258 -12.29 15.66 8.93
CA PRO A 258 -12.09 16.99 8.31
C PRO A 258 -11.70 18.11 9.28
N ILE A 259 -12.10 18.00 10.55
CA ILE A 259 -11.79 19.00 11.60
C ILE A 259 -10.29 19.12 11.91
N ASN A 260 -9.47 18.16 11.49
CA ASN A 260 -8.04 18.17 11.78
C ASN A 260 -7.23 19.15 10.91
N GLY A 261 -7.85 19.82 9.93
CA GLY A 261 -7.23 20.90 9.15
C GLY A 261 -6.06 20.48 8.26
N ARG A 262 -5.84 19.18 8.04
CA ARG A 262 -4.68 18.62 7.33
C ARG A 262 -4.74 18.72 5.80
N GLY A 263 -5.88 19.17 5.25
CA GLY A 263 -6.14 19.15 3.82
C GLY A 263 -6.51 17.76 3.27
N TYR A 264 -6.34 16.68 4.05
CA TYR A 264 -6.76 15.33 3.72
C TYR A 264 -7.51 14.63 4.85
N THR A 265 -8.30 13.61 4.50
CA THR A 265 -9.06 12.77 5.43
C THR A 265 -8.95 11.29 5.09
N ILE A 266 -9.14 10.43 6.09
CA ILE A 266 -9.22 8.97 5.91
C ILE A 266 -10.55 8.51 6.49
N GLU A 267 -11.51 8.29 5.60
CA GLU A 267 -12.83 7.77 5.92
C GLU A 267 -12.76 6.24 6.07
N VAL A 268 -13.55 5.69 7.00
CA VAL A 268 -13.70 4.25 7.23
C VAL A 268 -15.07 3.85 6.71
N LEU A 269 -15.11 2.91 5.77
CA LEU A 269 -16.35 2.43 5.13
C LEU A 269 -16.71 0.99 5.53
N GLY A 270 -15.81 0.30 6.23
CA GLY A 270 -16.02 -1.06 6.71
C GLY A 270 -14.93 -1.45 7.72
N PRO A 271 -15.17 -2.47 8.54
CA PRO A 271 -16.40 -3.26 8.63
C PRO A 271 -17.58 -2.50 9.25
N VAL A 272 -18.80 -3.02 9.06
CA VAL A 272 -20.06 -2.48 9.58
C VAL A 272 -20.58 -3.39 10.70
N PRO A 273 -20.20 -3.15 11.97
CA PRO A 273 -20.70 -3.95 13.08
C PRO A 273 -22.12 -3.56 13.47
N GLU A 274 -22.86 -4.55 13.95
CA GLU A 274 -24.23 -4.44 14.45
C GLU A 274 -24.22 -4.74 15.95
N GLU A 275 -25.03 -4.03 16.74
CA GLU A 275 -25.16 -4.27 18.18
C GLU A 275 -26.23 -5.34 18.45
N ASN A 276 -25.94 -6.28 19.36
CA ASN A 276 -26.97 -7.17 19.91
C ASN A 276 -27.82 -6.46 20.98
N GLU A 277 -28.77 -7.19 21.57
CA GLU A 277 -29.66 -6.69 22.63
C GLU A 277 -28.90 -6.19 23.87
N ASN A 278 -27.65 -6.65 24.08
CA ASN A 278 -26.78 -6.25 25.18
C ASN A 278 -25.80 -5.11 24.80
N GLY A 279 -25.85 -4.59 23.57
CA GLY A 279 -24.93 -3.56 23.08
C GLY A 279 -23.53 -4.08 22.71
N GLU A 280 -23.36 -5.40 22.60
CA GLU A 280 -22.12 -6.03 22.13
C GLU A 280 -22.06 -5.99 20.61
N LEU A 281 -20.89 -5.66 20.06
CA LEU A 281 -20.70 -5.58 18.63
C LEU A 281 -20.50 -6.96 18.01
N MET A 282 -21.15 -7.16 16.87
CA MET A 282 -21.09 -8.39 16.08
C MET A 282 -20.94 -8.04 14.59
N LEU A 283 -20.45 -8.98 13.80
CA LEU A 283 -20.35 -8.85 12.35
C LEU A 283 -21.24 -9.87 11.66
N ARG A 284 -22.02 -9.45 10.66
CA ARG A 284 -22.92 -10.35 9.94
C ARG A 284 -22.15 -11.48 9.26
N LYS A 285 -22.60 -12.73 9.41
CA LYS A 285 -22.11 -13.85 8.60
C LYS A 285 -22.65 -13.67 7.19
N LEU A 286 -21.77 -13.31 6.27
CA LEU A 286 -22.13 -12.96 4.90
C LEU A 286 -22.38 -14.20 4.03
N SER A 287 -21.53 -15.22 4.19
CA SER A 287 -21.65 -16.48 3.46
C SER A 287 -20.80 -17.57 4.17
N SER A 288 -19.79 -18.12 3.50
CA SER A 288 -18.83 -19.06 4.06
C SER A 288 -17.89 -18.39 5.06
N TYR A 289 -17.07 -19.20 5.76
CA TYR A 289 -16.04 -18.70 6.69
C TYR A 289 -15.08 -17.74 5.99
N GLY A 290 -14.48 -18.17 4.86
CA GLY A 290 -13.56 -17.33 4.08
C GLY A 290 -14.27 -16.07 3.58
N GLU A 291 -15.40 -16.20 2.90
CA GLU A 291 -16.10 -15.02 2.36
C GLU A 291 -16.53 -14.02 3.43
N THR A 292 -16.85 -14.49 4.64
CA THR A 292 -17.16 -13.59 5.78
C THR A 292 -15.89 -12.92 6.33
N LYS A 293 -14.78 -13.66 6.41
CA LYS A 293 -13.50 -13.14 6.91
C LYS A 293 -12.95 -12.03 6.01
N ASN A 294 -12.91 -12.30 4.70
CA ASN A 294 -12.53 -11.34 3.67
C ASN A 294 -13.58 -10.21 3.54
N GLY A 295 -14.87 -10.56 3.63
CA GLY A 295 -15.95 -9.60 3.44
C GLY A 295 -16.06 -8.50 4.50
N HIS A 296 -15.38 -8.69 5.64
CA HIS A 296 -15.27 -7.68 6.70
C HIS A 296 -13.89 -7.02 6.75
N SER A 297 -13.17 -6.94 5.62
CA SER A 297 -11.97 -6.12 5.54
C SER A 297 -12.21 -4.69 6.07
N ILE A 298 -11.18 -4.09 6.67
CA ILE A 298 -11.14 -2.64 6.87
C ILE A 298 -11.17 -1.98 5.49
N LEU A 299 -12.16 -1.12 5.25
CA LEU A 299 -12.27 -0.35 4.02
C LEU A 299 -11.96 1.11 4.30
N LEU A 300 -11.05 1.68 3.52
CA LEU A 300 -10.62 3.06 3.68
C LEU A 300 -10.88 3.86 2.40
N ARG A 301 -11.31 5.11 2.58
CA ARG A 301 -11.33 6.10 1.50
C ARG A 301 -10.51 7.31 1.91
N LEU A 302 -9.35 7.45 1.29
CA LEU A 302 -8.47 8.60 1.45
C LEU A 302 -8.96 9.71 0.52
N HIS A 303 -9.14 10.93 1.04
CA HIS A 303 -9.51 12.10 0.26
C HIS A 303 -8.47 13.20 0.49
N TYR A 304 -7.80 13.65 -0.58
CA TYR A 304 -6.86 14.76 -0.54
C TYR A 304 -7.08 15.71 -1.72
N GLY A 305 -7.43 16.97 -1.43
CA GLY A 305 -7.83 17.95 -2.43
C GLY A 305 -8.96 17.42 -3.30
N ASN A 306 -8.69 17.27 -4.58
CA ASN A 306 -9.63 16.84 -5.60
C ASN A 306 -9.74 15.31 -5.76
N PHE A 307 -8.83 14.53 -5.17
CA PHE A 307 -8.73 13.10 -5.41
C PHE A 307 -9.15 12.24 -4.23
N LYS A 308 -9.78 11.12 -4.55
CA LYS A 308 -10.19 10.06 -3.62
C LYS A 308 -9.60 8.72 -4.03
N ILE A 309 -9.08 7.99 -3.06
CA ILE A 309 -8.45 6.68 -3.25
C ILE A 309 -9.14 5.67 -2.34
N PHE A 310 -9.66 4.59 -2.92
CA PHE A 310 -10.37 3.53 -2.20
C PHE A 310 -9.51 2.29 -2.00
N PHE A 311 -9.50 1.77 -0.77
CA PHE A 311 -8.87 0.51 -0.39
C PHE A 311 -9.97 -0.52 -0.09
N GLY A 312 -10.16 -1.45 -1.03
CA GLY A 312 -11.27 -2.41 -0.98
C GLY A 312 -10.98 -3.72 -0.23
N GLY A 313 -9.76 -3.93 0.28
CA GLY A 313 -9.35 -5.22 0.87
C GLY A 313 -9.74 -6.40 -0.02
N ASP A 314 -10.37 -7.41 0.58
CA ASP A 314 -10.79 -8.64 -0.10
C ASP A 314 -12.31 -8.80 -0.19
N LEU A 315 -13.02 -7.69 -0.36
CA LEU A 315 -14.45 -7.74 -0.61
C LEU A 315 -14.76 -8.73 -1.74
N ASN A 316 -15.79 -9.52 -1.48
CA ASN A 316 -16.34 -10.50 -2.40
C ASN A 316 -17.83 -10.20 -2.64
N ILE A 317 -18.45 -10.88 -3.61
CA ILE A 317 -19.86 -10.66 -3.98
C ILE A 317 -20.81 -10.55 -2.77
N PRO A 318 -20.85 -11.49 -1.80
CA PRO A 318 -21.69 -11.34 -0.60
C PRO A 318 -21.45 -10.04 0.18
N ALA A 319 -20.19 -9.65 0.35
CA ALA A 319 -19.80 -8.46 1.10
C ALA A 319 -20.18 -7.17 0.38
N GLU A 320 -19.91 -7.09 -0.92
CA GLU A 320 -20.29 -5.94 -1.74
C GLU A 320 -21.81 -5.75 -1.77
N LYS A 321 -22.57 -6.85 -1.90
CA LYS A 321 -24.03 -6.80 -1.83
C LYS A 321 -24.50 -6.23 -0.50
N PHE A 322 -23.95 -6.74 0.60
CA PHE A 322 -24.27 -6.24 1.94
C PHE A 322 -23.96 -4.75 2.08
N LEU A 323 -22.79 -4.30 1.63
CA LEU A 323 -22.36 -2.90 1.75
C LEU A 323 -23.21 -1.96 0.89
N LEU A 324 -23.46 -2.30 -0.38
CA LEU A 324 -24.31 -1.49 -1.26
C LEU A 324 -25.72 -1.39 -0.70
N GLN A 325 -26.28 -2.50 -0.20
CA GLN A 325 -27.58 -2.48 0.48
C GLN A 325 -27.56 -1.62 1.74
N HIS A 326 -26.51 -1.72 2.56
CA HIS A 326 -26.36 -0.92 3.77
C HIS A 326 -26.31 0.57 3.47
N TYR A 327 -25.41 1.00 2.57
CA TYR A 327 -25.18 2.41 2.28
C TYR A 327 -26.26 3.07 1.44
N ALA A 328 -26.98 2.31 0.61
CA ALA A 328 -28.15 2.76 -0.12
C ALA A 328 -29.48 2.48 0.62
N ASN A 329 -29.41 2.08 1.89
CA ASN A 329 -30.59 1.80 2.72
C ASN A 329 -31.63 0.89 2.02
N LYS A 330 -31.18 -0.24 1.46
CA LYS A 330 -32.01 -1.21 0.73
C LYS A 330 -32.13 -2.54 1.49
N ASP A 331 -33.37 -2.90 1.85
CA ASP A 331 -33.64 -4.18 2.54
C ASP A 331 -33.37 -5.43 1.68
N LYS A 332 -33.39 -5.28 0.35
CA LYS A 332 -33.24 -6.39 -0.60
C LYS A 332 -32.36 -6.02 -1.77
N TRP A 333 -31.56 -6.98 -2.21
CA TRP A 333 -30.78 -6.88 -3.43
C TRP A 333 -31.72 -6.74 -4.65
N PRO A 334 -31.61 -5.66 -5.42
CA PRO A 334 -32.45 -5.45 -6.60
C PRO A 334 -32.03 -6.34 -7.78
N LYS A 335 -32.94 -6.50 -8.75
CA LYS A 335 -32.60 -7.16 -10.02
C LYS A 335 -31.63 -6.28 -10.80
N TYR A 336 -30.55 -6.86 -11.32
CA TYR A 336 -29.55 -6.18 -12.15
C TYR A 336 -30.22 -5.40 -13.30
N GLY A 337 -29.78 -4.16 -13.53
CA GLY A 337 -30.28 -3.27 -14.59
C GLY A 337 -31.70 -2.74 -14.39
N SER A 338 -32.36 -3.03 -13.26
CA SER A 338 -33.64 -2.41 -12.92
C SER A 338 -33.45 -0.99 -12.39
N ALA A 339 -34.49 -0.13 -12.47
CA ALA A 339 -34.46 1.21 -11.89
C ALA A 339 -34.08 1.21 -10.39
N ARG A 340 -34.44 0.16 -9.65
CA ARG A 340 -34.06 -0.01 -8.23
C ARG A 340 -32.57 -0.33 -8.06
N SER A 341 -31.97 -1.06 -9.00
CA SER A 341 -30.53 -1.34 -9.02
C SER A 341 -29.75 -0.08 -9.35
N GLU A 342 -30.20 0.70 -10.33
CA GLU A 342 -29.62 2.00 -10.66
C GLU A 342 -29.70 2.98 -9.48
N ALA A 343 -30.85 3.11 -8.83
CA ALA A 343 -30.98 3.94 -7.63
C ALA A 343 -30.06 3.49 -6.48
N MET A 344 -29.91 2.17 -6.27
CA MET A 344 -28.98 1.64 -5.26
C MET A 344 -27.52 2.00 -5.57
N ILE A 345 -27.11 1.90 -6.84
CA ILE A 345 -25.75 2.28 -7.26
C ILE A 345 -25.52 3.77 -7.01
N GLU A 346 -26.45 4.64 -7.43
CA GLU A 346 -26.29 6.09 -7.28
C GLU A 346 -26.29 6.54 -5.82
N GLU A 347 -27.15 5.95 -4.97
CA GLU A 347 -27.12 6.24 -3.54
C GLU A 347 -25.84 5.74 -2.86
N ALA A 348 -25.35 4.56 -3.25
CA ALA A 348 -24.08 4.03 -2.74
C ALA A 348 -22.86 4.82 -3.26
N ARG A 349 -22.95 5.43 -4.46
CA ARG A 349 -21.90 6.26 -5.06
C ARG A 349 -21.50 7.42 -4.16
N GLU A 350 -22.43 8.00 -3.41
CA GLU A 350 -22.15 9.05 -2.39
C GLU A 350 -21.14 8.61 -1.32
N TRP A 351 -21.04 7.30 -1.08
CA TRP A 351 -20.14 6.70 -0.09
C TRP A 351 -18.85 6.18 -0.71
N PHE A 352 -18.94 5.56 -1.89
CA PHE A 352 -17.82 4.81 -2.46
C PHE A 352 -17.06 5.54 -3.56
N ARG A 353 -17.64 6.55 -4.22
CA ARG A 353 -17.03 7.21 -5.38
C ARG A 353 -15.59 7.62 -5.08
N SER A 354 -14.67 7.10 -5.90
CA SER A 354 -13.23 7.26 -5.76
C SER A 354 -12.55 7.23 -7.13
N ASP A 355 -11.48 8.00 -7.28
CA ASP A 355 -10.78 8.18 -8.56
C ASP A 355 -9.80 7.03 -8.83
N VAL A 356 -9.18 6.54 -7.76
CA VAL A 356 -8.30 5.36 -7.78
C VAL A 356 -8.90 4.28 -6.88
N MET A 357 -8.94 3.05 -7.35
CA MET A 357 -9.39 1.89 -6.59
C MET A 357 -8.27 0.86 -6.51
N LYS A 358 -7.87 0.47 -5.29
CA LYS A 358 -7.27 -0.83 -5.07
C LYS A 358 -8.39 -1.87 -5.26
N VAL A 359 -8.29 -2.62 -6.36
CA VAL A 359 -9.22 -3.70 -6.74
C VAL A 359 -9.28 -4.78 -5.65
N CYS A 360 -10.49 -5.21 -5.32
CA CYS A 360 -10.71 -6.17 -4.26
C CYS A 360 -10.07 -7.54 -4.57
N HIS A 361 -9.61 -8.24 -3.53
CA HIS A 361 -9.27 -9.67 -3.57
C HIS A 361 -8.26 -10.01 -4.68
N HIS A 362 -7.16 -9.28 -4.72
CA HIS A 362 -6.04 -9.43 -5.67
C HIS A 362 -6.41 -9.45 -7.16
N GLY A 363 -7.62 -9.03 -7.53
CA GLY A 363 -8.13 -9.17 -8.89
C GLY A 363 -8.89 -10.47 -9.19
N SER A 364 -9.54 -11.06 -8.18
CA SER A 364 -10.56 -12.11 -8.37
C SER A 364 -11.79 -11.60 -9.12
N GLU A 365 -12.39 -12.46 -9.93
CA GLU A 365 -13.65 -12.22 -10.63
C GLU A 365 -14.86 -12.03 -9.70
N LYS A 366 -14.72 -12.34 -8.41
CA LYS A 366 -15.79 -12.30 -7.39
C LYS A 366 -16.12 -10.89 -6.91
N VAL A 367 -16.20 -9.96 -7.85
CA VAL A 367 -16.63 -8.58 -7.70
C VAL A 367 -17.94 -8.40 -8.47
N THR A 368 -18.83 -7.52 -8.02
CA THR A 368 -20.10 -7.16 -8.68
C THR A 368 -19.92 -5.94 -9.57
N ASP A 369 -20.67 -5.91 -10.68
CA ASP A 369 -20.67 -4.75 -11.58
C ASP A 369 -21.22 -3.51 -10.86
N GLU A 370 -22.25 -3.69 -10.03
CA GLU A 370 -22.85 -2.62 -9.23
C GLU A 370 -21.84 -1.97 -8.30
N PHE A 371 -20.93 -2.74 -7.70
CA PHE A 371 -19.90 -2.19 -6.83
C PHE A 371 -18.85 -1.40 -7.60
N ILE A 372 -18.34 -1.93 -8.72
CA ILE A 372 -17.40 -1.20 -9.59
C ILE A 372 -18.04 0.13 -10.05
N ARG A 373 -19.32 0.09 -10.44
CA ARG A 373 -20.07 1.28 -10.86
C ARG A 373 -20.28 2.28 -9.72
N ALA A 374 -20.48 1.84 -8.48
CA ALA A 374 -20.63 2.72 -7.32
C ALA A 374 -19.29 3.36 -6.89
N VAL A 375 -18.16 2.63 -7.00
CA VAL A 375 -16.83 3.20 -6.74
C VAL A 375 -16.39 4.14 -7.86
N ASP A 376 -16.79 3.88 -9.11
CA ASP A 376 -16.55 4.76 -10.27
C ASP A 376 -15.07 5.12 -10.58
N PRO A 377 -14.11 4.16 -10.57
CA PRO A 377 -12.69 4.50 -10.66
C PRO A 377 -12.25 4.79 -12.09
N ALA A 378 -11.32 5.73 -12.25
CA ALA A 378 -10.61 5.95 -13.51
C ALA A 378 -9.24 5.25 -13.55
N CYS A 379 -8.70 4.89 -12.39
CA CYS A 379 -7.47 4.11 -12.26
C CYS A 379 -7.68 2.94 -11.29
N PHE A 380 -7.27 1.75 -11.71
CA PHE A 380 -7.33 0.52 -10.94
C PHE A 380 -5.93 0.04 -10.60
N ILE A 381 -5.72 -0.28 -9.32
CA ILE A 381 -4.50 -0.91 -8.82
C ILE A 381 -4.85 -2.33 -8.35
N ILE A 382 -4.16 -3.31 -8.90
CA ILE A 382 -4.28 -4.72 -8.54
C ILE A 382 -2.99 -5.11 -7.83
N SER A 383 -3.10 -5.54 -6.58
CA SER A 383 -2.00 -6.18 -5.87
C SER A 383 -2.12 -7.68 -6.08
N SER A 384 -1.25 -8.23 -6.93
CA SER A 384 -1.12 -9.66 -7.25
C SER A 384 0.36 -10.02 -7.41
N GLY A 385 0.70 -11.31 -7.39
CA GLY A 385 2.08 -11.77 -7.59
C GLY A 385 2.19 -13.27 -7.84
N ASP A 386 3.28 -13.66 -8.52
CA ASP A 386 3.61 -15.04 -8.91
C ASP A 386 3.97 -15.92 -7.69
N GLU A 387 2.97 -16.41 -6.97
CA GLU A 387 3.09 -17.55 -6.06
C GLU A 387 1.76 -18.34 -5.97
N GLU A 388 1.14 -18.80 -7.08
CA GLU A 388 -0.18 -19.44 -6.94
C GLU A 388 -0.55 -20.63 -7.85
N GLY A 389 -1.48 -21.43 -7.29
CA GLY A 389 -2.42 -22.34 -7.97
C GLY A 389 -3.81 -21.70 -8.21
N HIS A 390 -3.91 -20.38 -8.10
CA HIS A 390 -5.04 -19.53 -8.50
C HIS A 390 -4.53 -18.55 -9.57
N VAL A 391 -5.38 -18.15 -10.51
CA VAL A 391 -4.98 -17.35 -11.67
C VAL A 391 -5.47 -15.92 -11.46
N HIS A 392 -4.71 -15.06 -10.77
CA HIS A 392 -5.05 -13.65 -10.57
C HIS A 392 -4.00 -12.74 -11.24
N PRO A 393 -4.39 -11.55 -11.76
CA PRO A 393 -5.77 -11.09 -11.95
C PRO A 393 -6.52 -11.92 -13.00
N ARG A 394 -7.85 -12.04 -12.82
CA ARG A 394 -8.67 -12.80 -13.76
C ARG A 394 -8.91 -12.05 -15.07
N PRO A 395 -8.75 -12.69 -16.24
CA PRO A 395 -8.98 -12.04 -17.53
C PRO A 395 -10.38 -11.45 -17.70
N ASP A 396 -11.43 -12.12 -17.19
CA ASP A 396 -12.80 -11.63 -17.24
C ASP A 396 -13.01 -10.42 -16.33
N LEU A 397 -12.36 -10.37 -15.16
CA LEU A 397 -12.34 -9.16 -14.34
C LEU A 397 -11.67 -8.00 -15.09
N LEU A 398 -10.50 -8.21 -15.70
CA LEU A 398 -9.79 -7.16 -16.45
C LEU A 398 -10.69 -6.55 -17.53
N GLY A 399 -11.44 -7.38 -18.26
CA GLY A 399 -12.43 -6.92 -19.23
C GLY A 399 -13.56 -6.09 -18.61
N ARG A 400 -14.05 -6.48 -17.42
CA ARG A 400 -15.07 -5.73 -16.67
C ARG A 400 -14.54 -4.40 -16.14
N LEU A 401 -13.32 -4.36 -15.59
CA LEU A 401 -12.68 -3.11 -15.15
C LEU A 401 -12.50 -2.13 -16.32
N GLY A 402 -12.06 -2.63 -17.48
CA GLY A 402 -11.94 -1.82 -18.70
C GLY A 402 -13.28 -1.28 -19.20
N LYS A 403 -14.35 -2.07 -19.08
CA LYS A 403 -15.71 -1.69 -19.51
C LYS A 403 -16.42 -0.74 -18.56
N LEU A 404 -16.25 -0.93 -17.26
CA LEU A 404 -17.01 -0.25 -16.20
C LEU A 404 -16.22 0.88 -15.54
N GLY A 405 -14.91 0.97 -15.78
CA GLY A 405 -14.09 2.09 -15.34
C GLY A 405 -14.53 3.40 -15.98
N ARG A 406 -14.31 4.49 -15.26
CA ARG A 406 -14.61 5.84 -15.72
C ARG A 406 -13.61 6.25 -16.80
N SER A 407 -14.08 7.03 -17.77
CA SER A 407 -13.39 7.45 -19.01
C SER A 407 -13.31 6.36 -20.10
N ASN A 408 -12.94 6.77 -21.32
CA ASN A 408 -12.79 5.87 -22.47
C ASN A 408 -11.57 4.93 -22.36
N SER A 409 -10.67 5.15 -21.41
CA SER A 409 -9.43 4.37 -21.26
C SER A 409 -9.01 4.33 -19.79
N PRO A 410 -9.77 3.64 -18.92
CA PRO A 410 -9.38 3.47 -17.54
C PRO A 410 -8.04 2.73 -17.46
N VAL A 411 -7.15 3.22 -16.60
CA VAL A 411 -5.82 2.62 -16.43
C VAL A 411 -5.91 1.47 -15.45
N ILE A 412 -5.38 0.31 -15.84
CA ILE A 412 -5.30 -0.88 -15.00
C ILE A 412 -3.83 -1.20 -14.78
N LEU A 413 -3.38 -1.14 -13.54
CA LEU A 413 -2.04 -1.50 -13.10
C LEU A 413 -2.12 -2.72 -12.19
N SER A 414 -1.19 -3.66 -12.35
CA SER A 414 -1.00 -4.83 -11.49
C SER A 414 0.46 -4.91 -11.06
N THR A 415 0.70 -5.10 -9.77
CA THR A 415 2.07 -5.24 -9.23
C THR A 415 2.86 -6.35 -9.93
N GLU A 416 2.18 -7.42 -10.33
CA GLU A 416 2.72 -8.53 -11.10
C GLU A 416 3.02 -8.13 -12.56
N LEU A 417 2.08 -7.49 -13.26
CA LEU A 417 2.32 -7.02 -14.63
C LEU A 417 3.43 -5.95 -14.69
N GLN A 418 3.62 -5.19 -13.62
CA GLN A 418 4.69 -4.20 -13.49
C GLN A 418 6.01 -4.79 -12.96
N ARG A 419 6.02 -6.08 -12.60
CA ARG A 419 7.20 -6.81 -12.14
C ARG A 419 8.13 -7.09 -13.32
N SER A 420 8.81 -6.05 -13.76
CA SER A 420 9.73 -6.15 -14.87
C SER A 420 11.13 -6.59 -14.41
N THR A 421 11.31 -7.88 -14.06
CA THR A 421 12.47 -8.71 -14.46
C THR A 421 12.36 -10.19 -14.01
N ARG A 422 12.58 -11.06 -15.02
CA ARG A 422 12.90 -12.51 -15.09
C ARG A 422 12.46 -13.45 -13.95
N GLU A 423 11.61 -14.42 -14.31
CA GLU A 423 11.46 -15.75 -13.69
C GLU A 423 12.77 -16.56 -13.54
N ARG A 424 13.92 -16.07 -14.02
CA ARG A 424 15.23 -16.74 -13.88
C ARG A 424 16.31 -15.75 -13.48
N GLU A 425 17.07 -16.17 -12.46
CA GLU A 425 18.34 -15.57 -12.05
C GLU A 425 19.19 -15.20 -13.30
N ASP A 426 19.86 -14.03 -13.29
CA ASP A 426 20.74 -13.65 -14.40
C ASP A 426 21.84 -14.71 -14.53
N GLN A 427 21.72 -15.59 -15.51
CA GLN A 427 22.65 -16.70 -15.73
C GLN A 427 24.10 -16.21 -15.78
N LYS A 428 24.36 -14.99 -16.26
CA LYS A 428 25.72 -14.40 -16.26
C LYS A 428 26.21 -14.04 -14.86
N VAL A 429 25.32 -13.66 -13.95
CA VAL A 429 25.63 -13.42 -12.53
C VAL A 429 25.79 -14.76 -11.82
N ILE A 430 24.90 -15.73 -12.05
CA ILE A 430 25.05 -17.10 -11.50
C ILE A 430 26.37 -17.72 -11.95
N ASP A 431 26.70 -17.65 -13.24
CA ASP A 431 27.92 -18.20 -13.81
C ASP A 431 29.15 -17.49 -13.25
N ARG A 432 29.04 -16.18 -12.97
CA ARG A 432 30.10 -15.40 -12.31
C ARG A 432 30.26 -15.79 -10.84
N LEU A 433 29.18 -15.96 -10.08
CA LEU A 433 29.24 -16.49 -8.72
C LEU A 433 29.85 -17.87 -8.71
N LYS A 434 29.36 -18.79 -9.55
CA LYS A 434 29.92 -20.15 -9.67
C LYS A 434 31.41 -20.10 -9.97
N LYS A 435 31.84 -19.23 -10.89
CA LYS A 435 33.26 -19.03 -11.21
C LYS A 435 34.06 -18.46 -10.04
N ASN A 436 33.51 -17.49 -9.31
CA ASN A 436 34.18 -16.85 -8.17
C ASN A 436 34.27 -17.80 -6.96
N VAL A 437 33.20 -18.53 -6.64
CA VAL A 437 33.17 -19.58 -5.61
C VAL A 437 34.14 -20.71 -5.95
N ASN A 438 34.19 -21.16 -7.21
CA ASN A 438 35.15 -22.19 -7.63
C ASN A 438 36.60 -21.72 -7.51
N LYS A 439 36.87 -20.42 -7.75
CA LYS A 439 38.22 -19.83 -7.60
C LYS A 439 38.67 -19.69 -6.15
N LEU A 440 37.75 -19.53 -5.18
CA LEU A 440 38.11 -19.47 -3.75
C LEU A 440 38.91 -20.71 -3.28
N ARG A 441 38.77 -21.84 -3.96
CA ARG A 441 39.49 -23.10 -3.65
C ARG A 441 40.99 -23.07 -3.98
N SER A 442 41.47 -22.10 -4.75
CA SER A 442 42.86 -22.08 -5.26
C SER A 442 43.55 -20.72 -5.13
N ILE A 443 43.03 -19.80 -4.31
CA ILE A 443 43.56 -18.45 -4.15
C ILE A 443 44.52 -18.38 -2.96
N LYS A 444 45.64 -17.64 -3.13
CA LYS A 444 46.59 -17.32 -2.05
C LYS A 444 45.94 -16.35 -1.04
N GLU A 445 46.24 -16.51 0.25
CA GLU A 445 45.64 -15.73 1.36
C GLU A 445 45.58 -14.22 1.11
N GLU A 446 46.63 -13.64 0.51
CA GLU A 446 46.75 -12.20 0.22
C GLU A 446 45.66 -11.63 -0.71
N LYS A 447 45.00 -12.46 -1.54
CA LYS A 447 43.93 -12.04 -2.46
C LYS A 447 42.55 -12.57 -2.07
N LEU A 448 42.47 -13.25 -0.94
CA LEU A 448 41.25 -13.89 -0.45
C LEU A 448 40.20 -12.84 -0.08
N GLU A 449 40.61 -11.76 0.58
CA GLU A 449 39.71 -10.70 1.05
C GLU A 449 38.98 -9.98 -0.11
N ASP A 450 39.70 -9.64 -1.19
CA ASP A 450 39.11 -8.99 -2.37
C ASP A 450 38.14 -9.90 -3.14
N HIS A 451 38.44 -11.20 -3.21
CA HIS A 451 37.55 -12.17 -3.84
C HIS A 451 36.30 -12.45 -3.00
N THR A 452 36.44 -12.55 -1.68
CA THR A 452 35.29 -12.66 -0.77
C THR A 452 34.39 -11.44 -0.89
N LYS A 453 34.95 -10.22 -0.92
CA LYS A 453 34.17 -8.99 -1.19
C LYS A 453 33.45 -9.02 -2.54
N SER A 454 34.08 -9.56 -3.58
CA SER A 454 33.44 -9.70 -4.90
C SER A 454 32.32 -10.75 -4.89
N VAL A 455 32.49 -11.86 -4.17
CA VAL A 455 31.46 -12.89 -3.98
C VAL A 455 30.30 -12.33 -3.16
N ASP A 456 30.57 -11.61 -2.07
CA ASP A 456 29.56 -10.94 -1.25
C ASP A 456 28.81 -9.88 -2.07
N ALA A 457 29.50 -9.14 -2.94
CA ALA A 457 28.88 -8.18 -3.85
C ALA A 457 27.99 -8.86 -4.90
N ASP A 458 28.43 -10.00 -5.45
CA ASP A 458 27.67 -10.80 -6.40
C ASP A 458 26.47 -11.50 -5.73
N ILE A 459 26.62 -12.03 -4.51
CA ILE A 459 25.54 -12.55 -3.66
C ILE A 459 24.56 -11.43 -3.31
N ALA A 460 25.05 -10.25 -2.88
CA ALA A 460 24.21 -9.09 -2.62
C ALA A 460 23.55 -8.55 -3.90
N ARG A 461 24.08 -8.84 -5.08
CA ARG A 461 23.48 -8.51 -6.38
C ARG A 461 22.42 -9.53 -6.78
N LEU A 462 22.61 -10.81 -6.49
CA LEU A 462 21.58 -11.85 -6.59
C LEU A 462 20.47 -11.68 -5.54
N GLY A 463 20.80 -11.22 -4.34
CA GLY A 463 19.83 -10.89 -3.29
C GLY A 463 19.14 -9.54 -3.52
N ARG A 464 19.72 -8.66 -4.36
CA ARG A 464 19.02 -7.52 -4.97
C ARG A 464 18.12 -8.00 -6.11
N THR A 465 17.23 -8.94 -5.83
CA THR A 465 16.27 -9.45 -6.80
C THR A 465 14.86 -9.02 -6.42
N ASN A 466 14.22 -8.33 -7.36
CA ASN A 466 12.81 -7.98 -7.50
C ASN A 466 12.10 -7.14 -6.42
N VAL A 467 12.37 -7.33 -5.14
CA VAL A 467 11.44 -6.92 -4.07
C VAL A 467 11.41 -5.42 -3.74
N SER A 468 12.51 -4.69 -3.92
CA SER A 468 12.63 -3.32 -3.39
C SER A 468 12.18 -2.20 -4.34
N VAL A 469 12.03 -2.48 -5.65
CA VAL A 469 11.71 -1.44 -6.65
C VAL A 469 10.94 -1.96 -7.87
N PHE A 470 11.03 -3.25 -8.22
CA PHE A 470 10.35 -3.80 -9.41
C PHE A 470 8.97 -4.34 -9.02
N GLY A 471 7.93 -4.05 -9.82
CA GLY A 471 6.54 -4.35 -9.50
C GLY A 471 5.82 -3.29 -8.66
N SER A 472 6.55 -2.37 -8.02
CA SER A 472 5.90 -1.33 -7.21
C SER A 472 5.17 -0.30 -8.08
N ILE A 473 3.94 0.03 -7.69
CA ILE A 473 3.12 1.08 -8.28
C ILE A 473 3.03 2.25 -7.31
N TYR A 474 3.27 3.45 -7.82
CA TYR A 474 3.28 4.68 -7.05
C TYR A 474 2.08 5.54 -7.46
N ILE A 475 1.19 5.84 -6.51
CA ILE A 475 0.20 6.90 -6.67
C ILE A 475 0.71 8.12 -5.92
N LYS A 476 0.86 9.25 -6.62
CA LYS A 476 1.29 10.50 -6.00
C LYS A 476 0.34 11.64 -6.34
N THR A 477 0.04 12.49 -5.36
CA THR A 477 -0.82 13.65 -5.57
C THR A 477 -0.50 14.80 -4.63
N ASP A 478 -0.64 16.03 -5.11
CA ASP A 478 -0.60 17.27 -4.33
C ASP A 478 -2.01 17.81 -3.99
N GLY A 479 -3.06 17.06 -4.34
CA GLY A 479 -4.45 17.47 -4.22
C GLY A 479 -5.02 18.14 -5.48
N GLU A 480 -4.18 18.53 -6.45
CA GLU A 480 -4.60 19.17 -7.71
C GLU A 480 -4.22 18.33 -8.94
N ARG A 481 -3.08 17.65 -8.87
CA ARG A 481 -2.59 16.69 -9.86
C ARG A 481 -2.42 15.32 -9.24
N LEU A 482 -2.57 14.28 -10.05
CA LEU A 482 -2.34 12.91 -9.66
C LEU A 482 -1.51 12.20 -10.72
N ILE A 483 -0.52 11.42 -10.30
CA ILE A 483 0.16 10.48 -11.19
C ILE A 483 0.02 9.05 -10.68
N ALA A 484 -0.08 8.11 -11.61
CA ALA A 484 0.12 6.68 -11.37
C ALA A 484 1.40 6.25 -12.10
N ALA A 485 2.43 5.87 -11.37
CA ALA A 485 3.78 5.67 -11.88
C ALA A 485 4.32 4.28 -11.56
N PHE A 486 5.18 3.77 -12.43
CA PHE A 486 5.94 2.54 -12.21
C PHE A 486 7.28 2.64 -12.93
N LYS A 487 8.21 1.76 -12.54
CA LYS A 487 9.55 1.73 -13.12
C LYS A 487 9.53 1.00 -14.46
N ASN A 488 10.19 1.57 -15.47
CA ASN A 488 10.39 0.92 -16.77
C ASN A 488 11.34 -0.26 -16.69
N GLU A 489 11.17 -1.19 -17.63
CA GLU A 489 12.02 -2.36 -17.84
C GLU A 489 13.44 -2.01 -18.32
N ALA A 490 13.58 -0.83 -18.95
CA ALA A 490 14.83 -0.42 -19.58
C ALA A 490 15.94 -0.24 -18.54
N ASP A 491 17.10 -0.87 -18.79
CA ASP A 491 18.34 -0.64 -18.03
C ASP A 491 18.95 0.73 -18.40
N SER A 492 18.19 1.79 -18.11
CA SER A 492 18.54 3.17 -18.42
C SER A 492 18.27 4.06 -17.23
N GLU A 493 19.33 4.69 -16.75
CA GLU A 493 19.24 5.71 -15.72
C GLU A 493 18.43 6.93 -16.19
N THR A 494 18.31 7.18 -17.50
CA THR A 494 17.59 8.32 -18.08
C THR A 494 16.21 8.00 -18.63
N LYS A 495 15.76 6.74 -18.56
CA LYS A 495 14.41 6.31 -18.96
C LYS A 495 13.82 5.34 -17.93
N LYS A 496 14.01 5.66 -16.67
CA LYS A 496 13.69 4.82 -15.51
C LYS A 496 12.20 4.76 -15.17
N TRP A 497 11.42 5.81 -15.43
CA TRP A 497 10.04 5.91 -14.97
C TRP A 497 9.06 6.11 -16.12
N PHE A 498 7.93 5.42 -16.02
CA PHE A 498 6.72 5.71 -16.76
C PHE A 498 5.65 6.16 -15.78
N TYR A 499 4.80 7.10 -16.19
CA TYR A 499 3.66 7.50 -15.40
C TYR A 499 2.51 7.98 -16.29
N PHE A 500 1.31 7.70 -15.82
CA PHE A 500 0.07 8.32 -16.26
C PHE A 500 -0.14 9.58 -15.42
N GLU A 501 -0.41 10.72 -16.06
CA GLU A 501 -0.74 11.97 -15.38
C GLU A 501 -2.23 12.26 -15.55
N TYR A 502 -2.89 12.61 -14.46
CA TYR A 502 -4.31 12.93 -14.44
C TYR A 502 -4.55 14.36 -13.99
N HIS A 503 -5.59 14.96 -14.56
CA HIS A 503 -6.15 16.25 -14.16
C HIS A 503 -7.67 16.11 -14.08
N LEU A 504 -8.30 17.00 -13.32
CA LEU A 504 -9.75 17.14 -13.41
C LEU A 504 -10.13 18.05 -14.57
N ASN A 505 -11.19 17.71 -15.31
CA ASN A 505 -11.84 18.62 -16.24
C ASN A 505 -12.75 19.61 -15.50
N ASP A 506 -13.41 20.51 -16.25
CA ASP A 506 -14.32 21.52 -15.68
C ASP A 506 -15.54 20.91 -14.97
N GLU A 507 -15.88 19.65 -15.26
CA GLU A 507 -16.95 18.88 -14.62
C GLU A 507 -16.47 18.12 -13.37
N GLY A 508 -15.18 18.24 -13.03
CA GLY A 508 -14.56 17.55 -11.91
C GLY A 508 -14.27 16.06 -12.18
N GLU A 509 -14.24 15.64 -13.45
CA GLU A 509 -13.93 14.28 -13.85
C GLU A 509 -12.43 14.06 -14.07
N LEU A 510 -11.92 12.93 -13.60
CA LEU A 510 -10.52 12.54 -13.80
C LEU A 510 -10.27 12.18 -15.26
N ILE A 511 -9.47 13.00 -15.97
CA ILE A 511 -9.05 12.75 -17.34
C ILE A 511 -7.56 12.43 -17.38
N LEU A 512 -7.22 11.35 -18.08
CA LEU A 512 -5.84 11.02 -18.42
C LEU A 512 -5.30 12.06 -19.40
N LYS A 513 -4.21 12.72 -19.02
CA LYS A 513 -3.52 13.69 -19.88
C LYS A 513 -2.85 12.93 -21.03
N SER A 514 -3.38 13.09 -22.23
CA SER A 514 -2.89 12.49 -23.49
C SER A 514 -1.55 13.05 -23.94
#